data_AF-A0A8J6LUX6-F1
#
_entry.id   AF-A0A8J6LUX6-F1
#
_cell.length_a   1.000
_cell.length_b   1.000
_cell.length_c   1.000
_cell.angle_alpha   90.00
_cell.angle_beta   90.00
_cell.angle_gamma   90.00
#
_symmetry.space_group_name_H-M   'P 1'
#
loop_
_entity.id
_entity.type
_entity.pdbx_description
1 polymer ?
#
loop_
_entity_poly.entity_id
_entity_poly.type
_entity_poly.pdbx_seq_one_letter_code
_entity_poly.pdbx_strand_id
1 'polypeptide(L)' 'MMSMSPNTRAEAIFASLLQPSEHLTRAEVNAAILASLRTYGGPRGCAAVMAVEYGDHPEVAARRMRWALELCMS' A
#
# COMPACT_ATOMS: atom_id res chain seq x y z
N MET A 1 -5.94 17.90 9.76
CA MET A 1 -5.68 16.71 8.92
C MET A 1 -5.03 15.68 9.82
N MET A 2 -5.69 14.56 10.14
CA MET A 2 -5.08 13.51 10.98
C MET A 2 -3.85 12.97 10.26
N SER A 3 -2.71 12.90 10.96
CA SER A 3 -1.50 12.29 10.43
C SER A 3 -1.76 10.80 10.20
N MET A 4 -1.50 10.33 8.99
CA MET A 4 -1.71 8.93 8.62
C MET A 4 -0.54 8.09 9.11
N SER A 5 -0.83 6.95 9.73
CA SER A 5 0.21 6.07 10.28
C SER A 5 1.07 5.44 9.17
N PRO A 6 2.33 5.07 9.46
CA PRO A 6 3.17 4.32 8.52
C PRO A 6 2.53 3.01 8.05
N ASN A 7 1.80 2.31 8.93
CA ASN A 7 1.09 1.07 8.56
C ASN A 7 -0.01 1.35 7.54
N THR A 8 -0.83 2.38 7.75
CA THR A 8 -1.88 2.74 6.79
C THR A 8 -1.31 3.18 5.44
N ARG A 9 -0.16 3.87 5.44
CA ARG A 9 0.56 4.18 4.19
C ARG A 9 1.01 2.91 3.47
N ALA A 10 1.64 1.99 4.19
CA ALA A 10 2.11 0.73 3.63
C ALA A 10 0.96 -0.15 3.12
N GLU A 11 -0.16 -0.25 3.85
CA GLU A 11 -1.39 -0.95 3.41
C GLU A 11 -1.97 -0.33 2.14
N ALA A 12 -1.99 1.01 2.04
CA ALA A 12 -2.44 1.69 0.83
C ALA A 12 -1.48 1.46 -0.35
N ILE A 13 -0.16 1.47 -0.12
CA ILE A 13 0.83 1.10 -1.15
C ILE A 13 0.67 -0.36 -1.54
N PHE A 14 0.42 -1.27 -0.60
CA PHE A 14 0.16 -2.69 -0.82
C PHE A 14 -0.99 -2.88 -1.81
N ALA A 15 -2.11 -2.20 -1.57
CA ALA A 15 -3.32 -2.31 -2.39
C ALA A 15 -3.25 -1.51 -3.71
N SER A 16 -2.19 -0.73 -3.93
CA SER A 16 -2.03 0.10 -5.11
C SER A 16 -1.53 -0.68 -6.34
N LEU A 17 -1.70 -0.08 -7.52
CA LEU A 17 -1.19 -0.60 -8.78
C LEU A 17 0.31 -0.37 -9.01
N LEU A 18 0.98 0.34 -8.09
CA LEU A 18 2.42 0.61 -8.21
C LEU A 18 3.24 -0.67 -8.26
N GLN A 19 4.33 -0.64 -9.02
CA GLN A 19 5.23 -1.76 -9.24
C GLN A 19 6.65 -1.46 -8.75
N PRO A 20 7.39 -2.45 -8.19
CA PRO A 20 8.76 -2.26 -7.74
C PRO A 20 9.76 -1.80 -8.81
N SER A 21 9.46 -2.01 -10.08
CA SER A 21 10.31 -1.61 -11.21
C SER A 21 10.15 -0.13 -11.60
N GLU A 22 9.16 0.58 -11.05
CA GLU A 22 8.91 1.98 -11.38
C GLU A 22 9.88 2.92 -10.65
N HIS A 23 10.34 3.97 -11.34
CA HIS A 23 11.08 5.06 -10.72
C HIS A 23 10.10 6.09 -10.18
N LEU A 24 9.65 5.89 -8.95
CA LEU A 24 8.58 6.70 -8.34
C LEU A 24 9.13 7.91 -7.60
N THR A 25 8.54 9.08 -7.86
CA THR A 25 8.72 10.27 -7.04
C THR A 25 7.83 10.21 -5.79
N ARG A 26 8.21 10.98 -4.76
CA ARG A 26 7.40 11.09 -3.54
C ARG A 26 5.97 11.59 -3.80
N ALA A 27 5.78 12.41 -4.84
CA ALA A 27 4.47 12.91 -5.23
C ALA A 27 3.59 11.79 -5.80
N GLU A 28 4.14 10.94 -6.68
CA GLU A 28 3.43 9.79 -7.27
C GLU A 28 3.06 8.76 -6.20
N VAL A 29 3.96 8.46 -5.25
CA VAL A 29 3.64 7.58 -4.12
C VAL A 29 2.48 8.11 -3.30
N ASN A 30 2.49 9.40 -2.96
CA ASN A 30 1.39 10.02 -2.21
C ASN A 30 0.07 10.02 -3.01
N ALA A 31 0.12 10.26 -4.32
CA ALA A 31 -1.05 10.21 -5.17
C ALA A 31 -1.65 8.79 -5.22
N ALA A 32 -0.80 7.76 -5.35
CA ALA A 32 -1.21 6.36 -5.35
C ALA A 32 -1.80 5.91 -4.01
N ILE A 33 -1.24 6.36 -2.88
CA ILE A 33 -1.81 6.13 -1.55
C ILE A 33 -3.23 6.70 -1.48
N LEU A 34 -3.42 7.97 -1.85
CA LEU A 34 -4.73 8.61 -1.81
C LEU A 34 -5.72 7.96 -2.78
N ALA A 35 -5.25 7.54 -3.95
CA ALA A 35 -6.07 6.80 -4.91
C ALA A 35 -6.53 5.47 -4.32
N SER A 36 -5.63 4.68 -3.73
CA SER A 36 -5.94 3.39 -3.13
C SER A 36 -6.93 3.53 -1.97
N LEU A 37 -6.73 4.52 -1.09
CA LEU A 37 -7.67 4.81 -0.01
C LEU A 37 -9.06 5.18 -0.56
N ARG A 38 -9.16 5.94 -1.64
CA ARG A 38 -10.46 6.24 -2.26
C ARG A 38 -11.09 4.99 -2.88
N THR A 39 -10.31 4.20 -3.63
CA THR A 39 -10.78 2.99 -4.31
C THR A 39 -11.34 1.96 -3.33
N TYR A 40 -10.68 1.75 -2.20
CA TYR A 40 -11.07 0.71 -1.25
C TYR A 40 -11.89 1.24 -0.05
N GLY A 41 -12.30 2.51 -0.05
CA GLY A 41 -13.15 3.04 1.04
C GLY A 41 -12.39 3.28 2.36
N GLY A 42 -11.11 3.63 2.27
CA GLY A 42 -10.26 4.06 3.38
C GLY A 42 -9.31 2.97 3.91
N PRO A 43 -8.66 3.22 5.06
CA PRO A 43 -7.62 2.34 5.61
C PRO A 43 -8.08 0.89 5.80
N ARG A 44 -9.29 0.68 6.31
CA ARG A 44 -9.84 -0.67 6.54
C ARG A 44 -10.03 -1.46 5.26
N GLY A 45 -10.35 -0.80 4.15
CA GLY A 45 -10.48 -1.47 2.86
C GLY A 45 -9.13 -1.89 2.29
N CYS A 46 -8.12 -1.03 2.37
CA CYS A 46 -6.75 -1.41 2.02
C CYS A 46 -6.24 -2.58 2.87
N ALA A 47 -6.52 -2.56 4.17
CA ALA A 47 -6.19 -3.66 5.08
C ALA A 47 -6.95 -4.96 4.72
N ALA A 48 -8.20 -4.87 4.25
CA ALA A 48 -8.97 -6.02 3.81
C ALA A 48 -8.38 -6.63 2.52
N VAL A 49 -7.96 -5.81 1.55
CA VAL A 49 -7.26 -6.29 0.34
C VAL A 49 -5.99 -7.05 0.73
N MET A 50 -5.19 -6.47 1.62
CA MET A 50 -4.01 -7.12 2.16
C MET A 50 -4.35 -8.45 2.84
N ALA A 51 -5.37 -8.49 3.68
CA ALA A 51 -5.77 -9.71 4.38
C ALA A 51 -6.23 -10.84 3.44
N VAL A 52 -6.95 -10.51 2.37
CA VAL A 52 -7.33 -11.48 1.33
C VAL A 52 -6.09 -12.06 0.66
N GLU A 53 -5.17 -11.23 0.21
CA GLU A 53 -3.93 -11.69 -0.44
C GLU A 53 -3.05 -12.54 0.49
N TYR A 54 -3.01 -12.25 1.79
CA TYR A 54 -2.31 -13.11 2.75
C TYR A 54 -3.00 -14.46 2.97
N GLY A 55 -4.32 -14.54 2.80
CA GLY A 55 -5.06 -15.79 2.85
C GLY A 55 -4.80 -16.67 1.62
N ASP A 56 -4.80 -16.05 0.44
CA ASP A 56 -4.70 -16.76 -0.84
C ASP A 56 -3.23 -17.04 -1.24
N HIS A 57 -2.34 -16.06 -1.05
CA HIS A 57 -0.95 -16.09 -1.52
C HIS A 57 0.02 -15.47 -0.49
N PRO A 58 0.23 -16.12 0.67
CA PRO A 58 0.96 -15.52 1.79
C PRO A 58 2.40 -15.09 1.44
N GLU A 59 3.13 -15.84 0.62
CA GLU A 59 4.51 -15.49 0.24
C GLU A 59 4.57 -14.30 -0.72
N VAL A 60 3.59 -14.20 -1.63
CA VAL A 60 3.46 -13.08 -2.57
C VAL A 60 3.07 -11.81 -1.81
N ALA A 61 2.08 -11.90 -0.91
CA ALA A 61 1.69 -10.82 -0.03
C ALA A 61 2.86 -10.36 0.85
N ALA A 62 3.60 -11.28 1.47
CA ALA A 62 4.75 -10.93 2.30
C ALA A 62 5.83 -10.16 1.51
N ARG A 63 6.12 -10.57 0.27
CA ARG A 63 7.04 -9.85 -0.62
C ARG A 63 6.53 -8.45 -0.95
N ARG A 64 5.24 -8.33 -1.29
CA ARG A 64 4.59 -7.07 -1.64
C ARG A 64 4.56 -6.08 -0.46
N MET A 65 4.34 -6.58 0.76
CA MET A 65 4.32 -5.77 1.97
C MET A 65 5.72 -5.27 2.36
N ARG A 66 6.76 -6.11 2.24
CA ARG A 66 8.15 -5.66 2.46
C ARG A 66 8.52 -4.50 1.55
N TRP A 67 8.22 -4.64 0.25
CA TRP A 67 8.43 -3.55 -0.70
C TRP A 67 7.61 -2.29 -0.36
N ALA A 68 6.35 -2.46 0.06
CA ALA A 68 5.51 -1.33 0.44
C ALA A 68 6.05 -0.57 1.68
N LEU A 69 6.63 -1.31 2.64
CA LEU A 69 7.26 -0.73 3.82
C LEU A 69 8.54 0.04 3.45
N GLU A 70 9.39 -0.53 2.59
CA GLU A 70 10.59 0.13 2.08
C GLU A 70 10.24 1.44 1.36
N LEU A 71 9.25 1.41 0.46
CA LEU A 71 8.78 2.59 -0.27
C LEU A 71 8.09 3.63 0.63
N CYS A 72 7.46 3.20 1.73
CA CYS A 72 6.86 4.13 2.68
C CYS A 72 7.91 4.89 3.49
N MET A 73 9.11 4.32 3.64
CA MET A 73 10.21 4.84 4.44
C MET A 73 11.24 5.65 3.62
N SER A 74 11.21 5.56 2.29
CA SER A 74 12.01 6.38 1.37
C SER A 74 11.45 7.79 1.18
#